data_AF-A0A6N7MFF0-F1
#
_entry.id   AF-A0A6N7MFF0-F1
#
_cell.length_a   1.000
_cell.length_b   1.000
_cell.length_c   1.000
_cell.angle_alpha   90.00
_cell.angle_beta   90.00
_cell.angle_gamma   90.00
#
_symmetry.space_group_name_H-M   'P 1'
#
loop_
_entity.id
_entity.type
_entity.pdbx_description
1 polymer ?
#
loop_
_entity_poly.entity_id
_entity_poly.type
_entity_poly.pdbx_seq_one_letter_code
_entity_poly.pdbx_strand_id
1 'polypeptide(L)'
;MLYKAFHVNALADVTTLDDGLVSLVEAPVHVNAIIINTSATEGNVIECWIGNKMVVGIYDYCLDTQEEAVGFTGFSIVKIGRLPIDLDVPAGQTFKVGSNCGAVGHHLYGAYEYKEKT
;
A
#
# COMPACT_ATOMS: atom_id res chain seq x y z
N MET A 1 -10.21 -15.87 2.45
CA MET A 1 -9.47 -14.59 2.53
C MET A 1 -8.13 -14.81 1.86
N LEU A 2 -7.76 -13.92 0.95
CA LEU A 2 -6.59 -14.03 0.10
C LEU A 2 -5.63 -12.88 0.40
N TYR A 3 -4.35 -13.12 0.15
CA TYR A 3 -3.29 -12.16 0.36
C TYR A 3 -2.40 -12.07 -0.88
N LYS A 4 -2.12 -10.85 -1.33
CA LYS A 4 -1.17 -10.59 -2.41
C LYS A 4 -0.15 -9.57 -1.94
N ALA A 5 1.11 -9.95 -1.91
CA ALA A 5 2.20 -9.06 -1.53
C ALA A 5 2.38 -7.94 -2.57
N PHE A 6 2.81 -6.78 -2.11
CA PHE A 6 3.23 -5.66 -2.95
C PHE A 6 4.51 -5.03 -2.38
N HIS A 7 5.22 -4.32 -3.24
CA HIS A 7 6.39 -3.54 -2.89
C HIS A 7 6.41 -2.27 -3.74
N VAL A 8 6.61 -1.12 -3.10
CA VAL A 8 6.72 0.18 -3.77
C VAL A 8 8.11 0.74 -3.51
N ASN A 9 8.87 0.96 -4.57
CA ASN A 9 10.13 1.70 -4.54
C ASN A 9 9.85 3.19 -4.76
N ALA A 10 9.40 3.90 -3.73
CA ALA A 10 8.98 5.27 -3.93
C ALA A 10 10.18 6.18 -4.21
N LEU A 11 10.08 6.95 -5.29
CA LEU A 11 11.11 7.89 -5.72
C LEU A 11 10.78 9.30 -5.21
N ALA A 12 11.80 10.13 -5.03
CA ALA A 12 11.62 11.53 -4.62
C ALA A 12 10.84 12.33 -5.68
N ASP A 13 10.06 13.31 -5.23
CA ASP A 13 9.28 14.24 -6.05
C ASP A 13 8.24 13.60 -6.99
N VAL A 14 7.82 12.35 -6.74
CA VAL A 14 6.85 11.64 -7.59
C VAL A 14 5.96 10.67 -6.82
N THR A 15 4.71 10.54 -7.28
CA THR A 15 3.82 9.46 -6.86
C THR A 15 4.23 8.16 -7.54
N THR A 16 4.73 7.22 -6.75
CA THR A 16 5.07 5.87 -7.23
C THR A 16 3.99 4.89 -6.79
N LEU A 17 3.39 4.20 -7.75
CA LEU A 17 2.37 3.18 -7.52
C LEU A 17 2.94 1.77 -7.77
N ASP A 18 2.36 0.78 -7.13
CA ASP A 18 2.63 -0.63 -7.42
C ASP A 18 1.89 -1.12 -8.70
N ASP A 19 2.07 -2.41 -8.99
CA ASP A 19 1.38 -3.11 -10.07
C ASP A 19 -0.12 -3.30 -9.78
N GLY A 20 -0.49 -3.37 -8.50
CA GLY A 20 -1.86 -3.38 -8.02
C GLY A 20 -2.53 -4.76 -7.95
N LEU A 21 -3.79 -4.72 -7.52
CA LEU A 21 -4.70 -5.84 -7.42
C LEU A 21 -5.83 -5.68 -8.45
N VAL A 22 -5.85 -6.56 -9.44
CA VAL A 22 -6.81 -6.52 -10.54
C VAL A 22 -8.13 -7.18 -10.10
N SER A 23 -9.23 -6.47 -10.29
CA SER A 23 -10.59 -7.01 -10.12
C SER A 23 -11.09 -7.49 -11.47
N LEU A 24 -11.22 -8.80 -11.65
CA LEU A 24 -11.69 -9.39 -12.92
C LEU A 24 -13.23 -9.40 -12.94
N VAL A 25 -13.83 -9.40 -14.13
CA VAL A 25 -15.30 -9.46 -14.27
C VAL A 25 -15.85 -10.77 -13.71
N GLU A 26 -15.14 -11.88 -13.94
CA GLU A 26 -15.53 -13.22 -13.48
C GLU A 26 -15.13 -13.49 -12.01
N ALA A 27 -14.24 -12.66 -11.45
CA ALA A 27 -13.82 -12.73 -10.06
C ALA A 27 -13.63 -11.32 -9.48
N PRO A 28 -14.73 -10.58 -9.22
CA PRO A 28 -14.65 -9.24 -8.66
C PRO A 28 -14.01 -9.27 -7.28
N VAL A 29 -13.21 -8.26 -6.96
CA VAL A 29 -12.44 -8.21 -5.72
C VAL A 29 -13.01 -7.20 -4.73
N HIS A 30 -13.08 -7.59 -3.47
CA HIS A 30 -13.30 -6.71 -2.34
C HIS A 30 -12.05 -6.66 -1.47
N VAL A 31 -11.53 -5.45 -1.24
CA VAL A 31 -10.35 -5.19 -0.41
C VAL A 31 -10.83 -4.90 1.01
N ASN A 32 -10.49 -5.79 1.96
CA ASN A 32 -10.79 -5.57 3.37
C ASN A 32 -9.84 -4.53 3.96
N ALA A 33 -8.54 -4.71 3.71
CA ALA A 33 -7.48 -3.90 4.29
C ALA A 33 -6.20 -3.96 3.44
N ILE A 34 -5.29 -3.03 3.69
CA ILE A 34 -3.88 -3.19 3.32
C ILE A 34 -3.06 -3.39 4.58
N ILE A 35 -2.18 -4.38 4.53
CA ILE A 35 -1.14 -4.61 5.51
C ILE A 35 0.09 -3.88 5.00
N ILE A 36 0.66 -2.98 5.79
CA ILE A 36 1.68 -2.06 5.30
C ILE A 36 2.78 -1.84 6.33
N ASN A 37 3.97 -1.64 5.79
CA ASN A 37 5.19 -1.33 6.50
C ASN A 37 5.96 -0.30 5.68
N THR A 38 6.36 0.79 6.31
CA THR A 38 7.18 1.82 5.67
C THR A 38 8.61 1.74 6.20
N SER A 39 9.59 1.90 5.31
CA SER A 39 11.01 1.85 5.67
C SER A 39 11.48 3.08 6.46
N ALA A 40 10.78 4.22 6.36
CA ALA A 40 11.18 5.47 7.01
C ALA A 40 9.97 6.40 7.26
N THR A 41 10.15 7.37 8.16
CA THR A 41 9.19 8.47 8.39
C THR A 41 9.74 9.74 7.76
N GLU A 42 9.20 10.13 6.61
CA GLU A 42 9.71 11.26 5.82
C GLU A 42 8.62 12.29 5.50
N GLY A 43 7.44 12.17 6.12
CA GLY A 43 6.29 13.06 5.90
C GLY A 43 5.58 12.81 4.57
N ASN A 44 5.78 11.64 3.98
CA ASN A 44 5.22 11.27 2.69
C ASN A 44 3.77 10.77 2.82
N VAL A 45 3.01 10.83 1.73
CA VAL A 45 1.61 10.40 1.71
C VAL A 45 1.52 9.02 1.08
N ILE A 46 1.04 8.05 1.84
CA ILE A 46 0.66 6.74 1.36
C ILE A 46 -0.73 6.86 0.74
N GLU A 47 -0.84 6.48 -0.52
CA GLU A 47 -2.06 6.66 -1.31
C GLU A 47 -2.58 5.32 -1.81
N CYS A 48 -3.91 5.17 -1.81
CA CYS A 48 -4.60 4.07 -2.47
C CYS A 48 -5.43 4.62 -3.62
N TRP A 49 -5.38 3.95 -4.77
CA TRP A 49 -5.98 4.42 -6.02
C TRP A 49 -6.84 3.33 -6.67
N ILE A 50 -7.91 3.77 -7.33
CA ILE A 50 -8.71 2.96 -8.25
C ILE A 50 -8.81 3.74 -9.56
N GLY A 51 -8.12 3.23 -10.59
CA GLY A 51 -7.91 4.00 -11.82
C GLY A 51 -7.23 5.35 -11.50
N ASN A 52 -7.88 6.46 -11.85
CA ASN A 52 -7.38 7.82 -11.61
C ASN A 52 -8.02 8.49 -10.38
N LYS A 53 -8.67 7.72 -9.50
CA LYS A 53 -9.30 8.26 -8.29
C LYS A 53 -8.56 7.76 -7.06
N MET A 54 -8.02 8.70 -6.28
CA MET A 54 -7.51 8.42 -4.94
C MET A 54 -8.70 8.11 -4.03
N VAL A 55 -8.63 6.95 -3.35
CA VAL A 55 -9.67 6.50 -2.42
C VAL A 55 -9.25 6.63 -0.96
N VAL A 56 -7.95 6.54 -0.69
CA VAL A 56 -7.37 6.73 0.64
C VAL A 56 -6.06 7.48 0.53
N GLY A 57 -5.81 8.38 1.47
CA GLY A 57 -4.54 9.05 1.67
C GLY A 57 -4.24 9.13 3.16
N ILE A 58 -3.09 8.62 3.58
CA ILE A 58 -2.62 8.67 4.97
C ILE A 58 -1.15 9.06 4.96
N TYR A 59 -0.73 9.88 5.92
CA TYR A 59 0.68 10.21 6.05
C TYR A 59 1.45 9.06 6.71
N ASP A 60 2.71 8.89 6.32
CA ASP A 60 3.61 7.87 6.84
C ASP A 60 3.84 7.97 8.36
N TYR A 61 3.83 9.17 8.93
CA TYR A 61 3.96 9.41 10.38
C TYR A 61 2.78 8.87 11.19
N CYS A 62 1.68 8.46 10.55
CA CYS A 62 0.57 7.77 11.22
C CYS A 62 0.83 6.25 11.37
N LEU A 63 1.91 5.72 10.78
CA LEU A 63 2.27 4.32 10.83
C LEU A 63 3.54 4.12 11.65
N ASP A 64 3.66 2.95 12.27
CA ASP A 64 4.93 2.53 12.86
C ASP A 64 5.93 2.22 11.75
N THR A 65 7.05 2.95 11.75
CA THR A 65 8.05 2.88 10.69
C THR A 65 9.23 2.01 11.10
N GLN A 66 9.84 1.34 10.12
CA GLN A 66 11.04 0.53 10.32
C GLN A 66 12.30 1.37 10.20
N GLU A 67 12.29 2.62 10.69
CA GLU A 67 13.41 3.55 10.57
C GLU A 67 14.74 2.80 10.77
N GLU A 68 15.48 2.67 9.68
CA GLU A 68 16.65 1.79 9.64
C GLU A 68 17.72 2.38 10.55
N ALA A 69 18.05 1.68 11.65
CA ALA A 69 19.34 1.86 12.26
C ALA A 69 20.39 1.30 11.27
N VAL A 70 21.41 2.11 10.95
CA VAL A 70 22.46 1.77 9.98
C VAL A 70 22.96 0.33 10.21
N GLY A 71 22.70 -0.57 9.25
CA GLY A 71 23.16 -1.95 9.27
C GLY A 71 22.14 -3.02 9.69
N PHE A 72 20.86 -2.68 9.87
CA PHE A 72 19.80 -3.67 10.13
C PHE A 72 18.98 -3.96 8.87
N THR A 73 18.86 -5.22 8.48
CA THR A 73 18.13 -5.67 7.27
C THR A 73 16.84 -6.45 7.58
N GLY A 74 16.42 -6.49 8.84
CA GLY A 74 15.24 -7.23 9.27
C GLY A 74 13.99 -6.35 9.30
N PHE A 75 12.90 -6.78 8.66
CA PHE A 75 11.59 -6.17 8.89
C PHE A 75 11.02 -6.68 10.23
N SER A 76 10.69 -5.77 11.13
CA SER A 76 10.06 -6.12 12.41
C SER A 76 8.61 -6.57 12.20
N ILE A 77 8.27 -7.75 12.70
CA ILE A 77 6.90 -8.29 12.67
C ILE A 77 5.92 -7.50 13.55
N VAL A 78 6.41 -6.66 14.47
CA VAL A 78 5.56 -5.88 15.39
C VAL A 78 5.18 -4.51 14.87
N LYS A 79 5.88 -3.96 13.87
CA LYS A 79 5.61 -2.62 13.34
C LYS A 79 4.66 -2.64 12.13
N ILE A 80 3.88 -3.68 11.97
CA ILE A 80 3.00 -3.88 10.82
C ILE A 80 1.70 -3.10 11.04
N GLY A 81 1.43 -2.12 10.17
CA GLY A 81 0.15 -1.42 10.13
C GLY A 81 -0.89 -2.23 9.36
N ARG A 82 -2.13 -2.22 9.85
CA ARG A 82 -3.30 -2.71 9.11
C ARG A 82 -4.27 -1.56 8.89
N LEU A 83 -4.35 -1.08 7.65
CA LEU A 83 -5.25 0.01 7.27
C LEU A 83 -6.55 -0.58 6.69
N PRO A 84 -7.70 -0.47 7.38
CA PRO A 84 -8.98 -0.93 6.85
C PRO A 84 -9.40 -0.06 5.67
N ILE A 85 -9.72 -0.68 4.54
CA ILE A 85 -10.19 -0.01 3.32
C ILE A 85 -11.68 -0.30 3.11
N ASP A 86 -12.09 -1.56 3.33
CA ASP A 86 -13.47 -2.07 3.22
C ASP A 86 -14.20 -1.58 1.98
N LEU A 87 -13.67 -1.92 0.80
CA LEU A 87 -14.15 -1.39 -0.47
C LEU A 87 -14.18 -2.42 -1.59
N ASP A 88 -15.21 -2.30 -2.42
CA ASP A 88 -15.38 -3.07 -3.65
C ASP A 88 -14.65 -2.43 -4.83
N VAL A 89 -13.75 -3.19 -5.45
CA VAL A 89 -13.04 -2.74 -6.64
C VAL A 89 -13.92 -3.03 -7.87
N PRO A 90 -14.30 -2.01 -8.66
CA PRO A 90 -15.10 -2.22 -9.86
C PRO A 90 -14.47 -3.24 -10.80
N ALA A 91 -15.29 -4.09 -11.41
CA ALA A 91 -14.83 -5.10 -12.36
C ALA A 91 -14.06 -4.44 -13.53
N GLY A 92 -12.92 -5.02 -13.90
CA GLY A 92 -12.00 -4.50 -14.91
C GLY A 92 -11.06 -3.40 -14.42
N GLN A 93 -11.17 -2.96 -13.16
CA GLN A 93 -10.26 -1.97 -12.58
C GLN A 93 -9.18 -2.61 -11.70
N THR A 94 -8.14 -1.82 -11.42
CA THR A 94 -7.03 -2.21 -10.55
C THR A 94 -6.99 -1.29 -9.35
N PHE A 95 -6.95 -1.88 -8.16
CA PHE A 95 -6.64 -1.17 -6.93
C PHE A 95 -5.13 -1.11 -6.76
N LYS A 96 -4.57 0.08 -6.56
CA LYS A 96 -3.13 0.29 -6.44
C LYS A 96 -2.79 0.96 -5.12
N VAL A 97 -1.64 0.61 -4.57
CA VAL A 97 -1.05 1.27 -3.41
C VAL A 97 0.23 1.95 -3.86
N GLY A 98 0.48 3.14 -3.33
CA GLY A 98 1.67 3.89 -3.63
C GLY A 98 2.05 4.86 -2.54
N SER A 99 3.12 5.58 -2.82
CA SER A 99 3.55 6.71 -2.01
C SER A 99 3.80 7.91 -2.90
N ASN A 100 3.29 9.05 -2.46
CA ASN A 100 3.60 10.37 -2.96
C ASN A 100 4.67 10.99 -2.08
N CYS A 101 5.88 11.02 -2.62
CA CYS A 101 7.05 11.48 -1.89
C CYS A 101 7.39 12.93 -2.22
N GLY A 102 7.62 13.72 -1.18
CA GLY A 102 8.08 15.10 -1.30
C GLY A 102 9.55 15.16 -1.68
N ALA A 103 10.45 14.91 -0.71
CA ALA A 103 11.89 15.13 -0.89
C ALA A 103 12.75 13.86 -0.81
N VAL A 104 12.36 12.87 0.02
CA VAL A 104 13.15 11.64 0.25
C VAL A 104 12.29 10.43 -0.14
N GLY A 105 12.82 9.63 -1.07
CA GLY A 105 12.22 8.36 -1.45
C GLY A 105 12.33 7.33 -0.34
N HIS A 106 11.30 6.51 -0.17
CA HIS A 106 11.28 5.42 0.80
C HIS A 106 10.52 4.23 0.23
N HIS A 107 10.60 3.09 0.91
CA HIS A 107 10.02 1.85 0.43
C HIS A 107 8.77 1.50 1.24
N LEU A 108 7.72 1.06 0.54
CA LEU A 108 6.56 0.44 1.16
C LEU A 108 6.57 -1.06 0.89
N TYR A 109 6.39 -1.83 1.95
CA TYR A 109 6.24 -3.28 1.89
C TYR A 109 4.90 -3.66 2.48
N GLY A 110 4.19 -4.60 1.86
CA GLY A 110 2.88 -4.95 2.36
C GLY A 110 2.19 -6.06 1.61
N ALA A 111 0.94 -6.24 1.96
CA ALA A 111 0.04 -7.13 1.25
C ALA A 111 -1.39 -6.59 1.24
N TYR A 112 -2.09 -6.85 0.14
CA TYR A 112 -3.53 -6.70 0.05
C TYR A 112 -4.21 -7.80 0.84
N GLU A 113 -5.13 -7.46 1.75
CA GLU A 113 -6.06 -8.41 2.36
C GLU A 113 -7.40 -8.30 1.63
N TYR A 114 -7.78 -9.35 0.88
CA TYR A 114 -8.94 -9.28 0.01
C TYR A 114 -9.74 -10.58 -0.04
N LYS A 115 -10.93 -10.50 -0.65
CA LYS A 115 -11.77 -11.65 -1.01
C LYS A 115 -12.28 -11.49 -2.44
N GLU A 116 -12.36 -12.61 -3.14
CA GLU A 116 -13.08 -12.68 -4.40
C GLU A 116 -14.57 -12.82 -4.09
N LYS A 117 -15.39 -12.03 -4.79
CA LYS A 117 -16.84 -12.11 -4.74
C LYS A 117 -17.28 -13.16 -5.74
N THR A 118 -17.92 -14.19 -5.23
CA THR A 118 -18.59 -15.22 -6.04
C THR A 118 -20.01 -14.77 -6.38
#